data_AF-A0A7Y6ZVG1-F1
#
_entry.id   AF-A0A7Y6ZVG1-F1
#
_cell.length_a   1.000
_cell.length_b   1.000
_cell.length_c   1.000
_cell.angle_alpha   90.00
_cell.angle_beta   90.00
_cell.angle_gamma   90.00
#
_symmetry.space_group_name_H-M   'P 1'
#
loop_
_entity.id
_entity.type
_entity.pdbx_description
1 polymer ?
#
loop_
_entity_poly.entity_id
_entity_poly.type
_entity_poly.pdbx_seq_one_letter_code
_entity_poly.pdbx_strand_id
1 'polypeptide(L)'
;MGTTQRQLVNLDMLFADVEMLGISEYSSDTHRKLLLDIQNVLEQLEIAVQHETVSSFQKAVAATGLSKALEDKRMPGIYKRLIGYVLQYWQADKKAAEILASEFGGNADKRLELLQVKGIKAKSQFKTVARAMGKTDYEHFISALGLMHEDWLWSSS
;
A
#
# COMPACT_ATOMS: atom_id res chain seq x y z
N MET A 1 -14.43 -8.18 18.64
CA MET A 1 -14.79 -6.76 18.93
C MET A 1 -13.62 -5.93 19.45
N GLY A 2 -13.05 -6.19 20.63
CA GLY A 2 -11.94 -5.34 21.14
C GLY A 2 -10.67 -5.33 20.27
N THR A 3 -10.34 -6.46 19.63
CA THR A 3 -9.19 -6.59 18.72
C THR A 3 -9.38 -5.83 17.41
N THR A 4 -10.51 -6.02 16.74
CA THR A 4 -10.87 -5.33 15.48
C THR A 4 -10.88 -3.81 15.67
N GLN A 5 -11.56 -3.31 16.70
CA GLN A 5 -11.61 -1.88 16.97
C GLN A 5 -10.22 -1.29 17.20
N ARG A 6 -9.37 -1.98 17.96
CA ARG A 6 -7.99 -1.54 18.20
C ARG A 6 -7.18 -1.46 16.90
N GLN A 7 -7.30 -2.45 16.02
CA GLN A 7 -6.59 -2.40 14.74
C GLN A 7 -7.10 -1.29 13.82
N LEU A 8 -8.41 -1.02 13.82
CA LEU A 8 -8.98 0.09 13.06
C LEU A 8 -8.48 1.44 13.59
N VAL A 9 -8.42 1.64 14.91
CA VAL A 9 -7.85 2.87 15.50
C VAL A 9 -6.37 3.02 15.17
N ASN A 10 -5.58 1.94 15.25
CA ASN A 10 -4.17 1.97 14.85
C ASN A 10 -3.99 2.34 13.37
N LEU A 11 -4.84 1.81 12.50
CA LEU A 11 -4.80 2.10 11.08
C LEU A 11 -5.17 3.57 10.79
N ASP A 12 -6.18 4.10 11.48
CA ASP A 12 -6.61 5.50 11.38
C ASP A 12 -5.48 6.46 11.79
N MET A 13 -4.76 6.15 12.88
CA MET A 13 -3.58 6.92 13.30
C MET A 13 -2.47 6.88 12.24
N LEU A 14 -2.18 5.71 11.66
CA LEU A 14 -1.15 5.59 10.64
C LEU A 14 -1.52 6.33 9.34
N PHE A 15 -2.80 6.37 8.97
CA PHE A 15 -3.25 7.18 7.83
C PHE A 15 -3.07 8.67 8.12
N ALA A 16 -3.38 9.13 9.33
CA ALA A 16 -3.10 10.51 9.73
C ALA A 16 -1.60 10.82 9.70
N ASP A 17 -0.73 9.90 10.12
CA ASP A 17 0.73 10.08 10.02
C ASP A 17 1.20 10.20 8.56
N VAL A 18 0.59 9.44 7.64
CA VAL A 18 0.86 9.55 6.20
C VAL A 18 0.39 10.89 5.64
N GLU A 19 -0.76 11.40 6.07
CA GLU A 19 -1.27 12.72 5.67
C GLU A 19 -0.34 13.88 6.10
N MET A 20 0.44 13.69 7.17
CA MET A 20 1.44 14.66 7.62
C MET A 20 2.73 14.67 6.79
N LEU A 21 2.95 13.68 5.92
CA LEU A 21 4.14 13.64 5.07
C LEU A 21 4.13 14.76 4.03
N GLY A 22 5.28 15.39 3.85
CA GLY A 22 5.49 16.33 2.76
C GLY A 22 5.62 15.63 1.40
N ILE A 23 5.38 16.37 0.32
CA ILE A 23 5.54 15.86 -1.07
C ILE A 23 6.96 15.29 -1.31
N SER A 24 7.98 15.91 -0.71
CA SER A 24 9.37 15.45 -0.80
C SER A 24 9.65 14.12 -0.09
N GLU A 25 8.74 13.66 0.75
CA GLU A 25 8.87 12.40 1.48
C GLU A 25 8.29 11.21 0.71
N TYR A 26 7.75 11.43 -0.50
CA TYR A 26 7.32 10.35 -1.38
C TYR A 26 8.44 9.33 -1.59
N SER A 27 8.14 8.05 -1.37
CA SER A 27 9.08 6.93 -1.45
C SER A 27 10.32 7.00 -0.53
N SER A 28 10.36 7.95 0.41
CA SER A 28 11.40 8.04 1.43
C SER A 28 11.41 6.83 2.37
N ASP A 29 12.47 6.67 3.16
CA ASP A 29 12.53 5.61 4.16
C ASP A 29 11.44 5.77 5.25
N THR A 30 11.06 7.01 5.60
CA THR A 30 9.93 7.30 6.49
C THR A 30 8.61 6.79 5.90
N HIS A 31 8.32 7.14 4.64
CA HIS A 31 7.10 6.71 3.97
C HIS A 31 7.05 5.17 3.81
N ARG A 32 8.16 4.54 3.43
CA ARG A 32 8.27 3.07 3.35
C ARG A 32 7.97 2.40 4.69
N LYS A 33 8.48 2.96 5.79
CA LYS A 33 8.24 2.45 7.14
C LYS A 33 6.76 2.53 7.50
N LEU A 34 6.11 3.67 7.25
CA LEU A 34 4.66 3.83 7.48
C LEU A 34 3.85 2.81 6.67
N LEU A 35 4.17 2.60 5.40
CA LEU A 35 3.47 1.59 4.59
C LEU A 35 3.69 0.16 5.11
N LEU A 36 4.88 -0.17 5.63
CA LEU A 36 5.13 -1.46 6.26
C LEU A 36 4.31 -1.63 7.56
N ASP A 37 4.26 -0.58 8.39
CA ASP A 37 3.48 -0.60 9.64
C ASP A 37 1.98 -0.73 9.34
N ILE A 38 1.48 -0.01 8.33
CA ILE A 38 0.11 -0.15 7.82
C ILE A 38 -0.14 -1.58 7.33
N GLN A 39 0.79 -2.15 6.55
CA GLN A 39 0.66 -3.51 6.03
C GLN A 39 0.54 -4.54 7.15
N ASN A 40 1.31 -4.39 8.23
CA ASN A 40 1.25 -5.24 9.41
C ASN A 40 -0.11 -5.11 10.13
N VAL A 41 -0.61 -3.88 10.32
CA VAL A 41 -1.93 -3.65 10.93
C VAL A 41 -3.05 -4.25 10.07
N LEU A 42 -2.97 -4.11 8.76
CA LEU A 42 -3.94 -4.70 7.82
C LEU A 42 -3.95 -6.23 7.86
N GLU A 43 -2.79 -6.88 8.04
CA GLU A 43 -2.71 -8.32 8.24
C GLU A 43 -3.41 -8.75 9.53
N GLN A 44 -3.15 -8.05 10.64
CA GLN A 44 -3.81 -8.34 11.91
C GLN A 44 -5.31 -8.08 11.84
N LEU A 45 -5.73 -7.04 11.12
CA LEU A 45 -7.14 -6.72 10.90
C LEU A 45 -7.81 -7.80 10.04
N GLU A 46 -7.17 -8.24 8.95
CA GLU A 46 -7.67 -9.31 8.09
C GLU A 46 -7.93 -10.59 8.88
N ILE A 47 -7.01 -10.99 9.76
CA ILE A 47 -7.18 -12.15 10.66
C ILE A 47 -8.34 -11.91 11.63
N ALA A 48 -8.39 -10.75 12.28
CA ALA A 48 -9.40 -10.43 13.28
C ALA A 48 -10.83 -10.46 12.71
N VAL A 49 -11.01 -9.99 11.46
CA VAL A 49 -12.34 -9.90 10.85
C VAL A 49 -12.86 -11.23 10.32
N GLN A 50 -12.04 -12.27 10.16
CA GLN A 50 -12.50 -13.57 9.63
C GLN A 50 -13.66 -14.19 10.43
N HIS A 51 -13.69 -13.96 11.74
CA HIS A 51 -14.70 -14.51 12.64
C HIS A 51 -15.88 -13.55 12.91
N GLU A 52 -15.87 -12.37 12.30
CA GLU A 52 -16.92 -11.35 12.49
C GLU A 52 -17.99 -11.43 11.39
N THR A 53 -19.15 -10.82 11.59
CA THR A 53 -20.14 -10.64 10.52
C THR A 53 -19.83 -9.39 9.70
N VAL A 54 -20.44 -9.23 8.52
CA VAL A 54 -20.33 -7.98 7.75
C VAL A 54 -20.89 -6.79 8.54
N SER A 55 -22.05 -6.97 9.17
CA SER A 55 -22.67 -5.92 9.97
C SER A 55 -21.82 -5.50 11.17
N SER A 56 -21.19 -6.45 11.87
CA SER A 56 -20.34 -6.10 13.02
C SER A 56 -19.08 -5.34 12.59
N PHE A 57 -18.48 -5.74 11.46
CA PHE A 57 -17.33 -5.02 10.90
C PHE A 57 -17.70 -3.60 10.48
N GLN A 58 -18.80 -3.43 9.74
CA GLN A 58 -19.27 -2.12 9.31
C GLN A 58 -19.58 -1.19 10.50
N LYS A 59 -20.14 -1.72 11.60
CA LYS A 59 -20.33 -0.96 12.83
C LYS A 59 -19.01 -0.51 13.46
N ALA A 60 -18.00 -1.38 13.46
CA ALA A 60 -16.67 -1.03 13.99
C ALA A 60 -15.99 0.03 13.12
N VAL A 61 -16.05 -0.11 11.80
CA VAL A 61 -15.51 0.87 10.84
C VAL A 61 -16.21 2.22 10.97
N ALA A 62 -17.54 2.24 11.12
CA ALA A 62 -18.32 3.47 11.28
C ALA A 62 -17.96 4.28 12.54
N ALA A 63 -17.37 3.62 13.54
CA ALA A 63 -16.84 4.29 14.74
C ALA A 63 -15.45 4.91 14.53
N THR A 64 -14.92 4.91 13.30
CA THR A 64 -13.60 5.44 12.93
C THR A 64 -13.68 6.34 11.69
N GLY A 65 -12.58 7.05 11.36
CA GLY A 65 -12.46 7.82 10.11
C GLY A 65 -12.41 6.98 8.83
N LEU A 66 -12.31 5.65 8.96
CA LEU A 66 -11.98 4.73 7.87
C LEU A 66 -13.18 4.29 7.01
N SER A 67 -14.37 4.88 7.21
CA SER A 67 -15.60 4.44 6.55
C SER A 67 -15.47 4.37 5.03
N LYS A 68 -14.80 5.34 4.40
CA LYS A 68 -14.61 5.37 2.93
C LYS A 68 -13.53 4.40 2.43
N ALA A 69 -12.58 4.02 3.27
CA ALA A 69 -11.45 3.18 2.90
C ALA A 69 -11.74 1.68 3.11
N LEU A 70 -12.61 1.35 4.08
CA LEU A 70 -12.88 -0.02 4.52
C LEU A 70 -14.38 -0.37 4.54
N GLU A 71 -15.11 -0.02 3.48
CA GLU A 71 -16.56 -0.32 3.37
C GLU A 71 -16.88 -1.83 3.31
N ASP A 72 -15.95 -2.62 2.79
CA ASP A 72 -16.06 -4.07 2.62
C ASP A 72 -14.99 -4.82 3.44
N LYS A 73 -15.37 -5.94 4.06
CA LYS A 73 -14.45 -6.81 4.83
C LYS A 73 -13.26 -7.34 4.03
N ARG A 74 -13.32 -7.30 2.70
CA ARG A 74 -12.24 -7.68 1.78
C ARG A 74 -11.19 -6.57 1.63
N MET A 75 -11.53 -5.32 1.93
CA MET A 75 -10.64 -4.18 1.74
C MET A 75 -9.31 -4.29 2.49
N PRO A 76 -9.24 -4.76 3.75
CA PRO A 76 -7.97 -4.94 4.43
C PRO A 76 -6.98 -5.81 3.65
N GLY A 77 -7.45 -6.94 3.12
CA GLY A 77 -6.63 -7.85 2.30
C GLY A 77 -6.29 -7.31 0.91
N ILE A 78 -7.13 -6.43 0.34
CA ILE A 78 -6.83 -5.74 -0.93
C ILE A 78 -5.75 -4.67 -0.70
N TYR A 79 -5.91 -3.81 0.29
CA TYR A 79 -4.94 -2.77 0.66
C TYR A 79 -3.58 -3.39 0.97
N LYS A 80 -3.56 -4.46 1.78
CA LYS A 80 -2.32 -5.19 2.13
C LYS A 80 -1.54 -5.62 0.89
N ARG A 81 -2.24 -6.17 -0.11
CA ARG A 81 -1.64 -6.63 -1.37
C ARG A 81 -1.13 -5.47 -2.22
N LEU A 82 -1.92 -4.42 -2.38
CA LEU A 82 -1.53 -3.24 -3.16
C LEU A 82 -0.30 -2.56 -2.56
N ILE A 83 -0.27 -2.36 -1.24
CA ILE A 83 0.91 -1.84 -0.52
C ILE A 83 2.13 -2.72 -0.76
N GLY A 84 1.97 -4.04 -0.75
CA GLY A 84 3.05 -4.98 -1.04
C GLY A 84 3.68 -4.75 -2.41
N TYR A 85 2.89 -4.45 -3.44
CA TYR A 85 3.42 -4.14 -4.77
C TYR A 85 4.09 -2.76 -4.83
N VAL A 86 3.56 -1.76 -4.13
CA VAL A 86 4.20 -0.44 -4.01
C VAL A 86 5.59 -0.57 -3.40
N LEU A 87 5.69 -1.27 -2.25
CA LEU A 87 6.95 -1.50 -1.56
C LEU A 87 7.95 -2.30 -2.41
N GLN A 88 7.49 -3.32 -3.14
CA GLN A 88 8.34 -4.09 -4.06
C GLN A 88 8.88 -3.23 -5.19
N TYR A 89 8.04 -2.39 -5.81
CA TYR A 89 8.46 -1.47 -6.87
C TYR A 89 9.51 -0.49 -6.34
N TRP A 90 9.21 0.20 -5.26
CA TRP A 90 10.12 1.16 -4.64
C TRP A 90 11.44 0.51 -4.18
N GLN A 91 11.43 -0.74 -3.71
CA GLN A 91 12.65 -1.45 -3.33
C GLN A 91 13.51 -1.80 -4.56
N ALA A 92 12.88 -2.22 -5.65
CA ALA A 92 13.58 -2.52 -6.89
C ALA A 92 14.23 -1.25 -7.48
N ASP A 93 13.49 -0.14 -7.47
CA ASP A 93 13.93 1.16 -7.94
C ASP A 93 15.13 1.71 -7.14
N LYS A 94 15.02 1.73 -5.80
CA LYS A 94 16.12 2.13 -4.90
C LYS A 94 17.40 1.34 -5.17
N LYS A 95 17.29 0.01 -5.28
CA LYS A 95 18.44 -0.87 -5.56
C LYS A 95 19.03 -0.65 -6.95
N ALA A 96 18.21 -0.32 -7.94
CA ALA A 96 18.70 -0.02 -9.28
C ALA A 96 19.49 1.29 -9.29
N ALA A 97 18.99 2.32 -8.61
CA ALA A 97 19.70 3.60 -8.45
C ALA A 97 21.04 3.42 -7.71
N GLU A 98 21.09 2.61 -6.66
CA GLU A 98 22.33 2.29 -5.93
C GLU A 98 23.38 1.63 -6.82
N ILE A 99 22.97 0.67 -7.67
CA ILE A 99 23.89 0.00 -8.61
C ILE A 99 24.42 0.99 -9.65
N LEU A 100 23.54 1.80 -10.25
CA LEU A 100 23.94 2.83 -11.23
C LEU A 100 24.92 3.85 -10.65
N ALA A 101 24.85 4.12 -9.35
CA ALA A 101 25.72 5.07 -8.68
C ALA A 101 27.09 4.48 -8.26
N SER A 102 27.23 3.15 -8.16
CA SER A 102 28.37 2.53 -7.46
C SER A 102 29.06 1.36 -8.17
N GLU A 103 28.44 0.73 -9.18
CA GLU A 103 28.99 -0.46 -9.84
C GLU A 103 29.01 -0.31 -11.37
N PHE A 104 30.18 -0.50 -11.99
CA PHE A 104 30.34 -0.57 -13.45
C PHE A 104 30.92 -1.94 -13.85
N GLY A 105 30.13 -2.77 -14.54
CA GLY A 105 30.57 -4.06 -15.08
C GLY A 105 29.41 -4.98 -15.48
N GLY A 106 29.67 -6.00 -16.32
CA GLY A 106 28.60 -6.84 -16.90
C GLY A 106 27.75 -7.66 -15.91
N ASN A 107 28.16 -7.78 -14.65
CA ASN A 107 27.31 -8.33 -13.58
C ASN A 107 26.31 -7.30 -13.04
N ALA A 108 26.69 -6.01 -12.99
CA ALA A 108 25.80 -4.91 -12.64
C ALA A 108 24.65 -4.80 -13.66
N ASP A 109 24.96 -4.93 -14.96
CA ASP A 109 23.95 -4.89 -16.03
C ASP A 109 22.86 -5.96 -15.86
N LYS A 110 23.25 -7.21 -15.60
CA LYS A 110 22.30 -8.31 -15.35
C LYS A 110 21.45 -8.05 -14.10
N ARG A 111 22.04 -7.52 -13.03
CA ARG A 111 21.31 -7.18 -11.80
C ARG A 111 20.31 -6.05 -12.04
N LEU A 112 20.68 -5.04 -12.82
CA LEU A 112 19.80 -3.94 -13.21
C LEU A 112 18.60 -4.45 -14.00
N GLU A 113 18.84 -5.29 -15.01
CA GLU A 113 17.76 -5.89 -15.80
C GLU A 113 16.77 -6.67 -14.91
N LEU A 114 17.29 -7.51 -14.00
CA LEU A 114 16.45 -8.25 -13.05
C LEU A 114 15.63 -7.34 -12.13
N LEU A 115 16.20 -6.21 -11.68
CA LEU A 115 15.49 -5.24 -10.85
C LEU A 115 14.40 -4.50 -11.64
N GLN A 116 14.69 -4.12 -12.88
CA GLN A 116 13.70 -3.52 -13.79
C GLN A 116 12.52 -4.46 -14.03
N VAL A 117 12.79 -5.74 -14.33
CA VAL A 117 11.75 -6.77 -14.49
C VAL A 117 10.90 -6.91 -13.23
N LYS A 118 11.52 -6.89 -12.03
CA LYS A 118 10.78 -6.91 -10.76
C LYS A 118 9.87 -5.69 -10.59
N GLY A 119 10.38 -4.49 -10.87
CA GLY A 119 9.60 -3.26 -10.79
C GLY A 119 8.40 -3.27 -11.75
N ILE A 120 8.62 -3.68 -13.00
CA ILE A 120 7.56 -3.81 -14.02
C ILE A 120 6.50 -4.81 -13.56
N LYS A 121 6.91 -5.98 -13.04
CA LYS A 121 6.00 -7.01 -12.56
C LYS A 121 5.16 -6.49 -11.39
N ALA A 122 5.77 -5.82 -10.41
CA ALA A 122 5.07 -5.23 -9.27
C ALA A 122 4.01 -4.20 -9.73
N LYS A 123 4.39 -3.27 -10.63
CA LYS A 123 3.45 -2.30 -11.23
C LYS A 123 2.31 -2.99 -11.99
N SER A 124 2.59 -4.05 -12.74
CA SER A 124 1.57 -4.81 -13.46
C SER A 124 0.55 -5.46 -12.52
N GLN A 125 1.05 -6.16 -11.48
CA GLN A 125 0.19 -6.80 -10.48
C GLN A 125 -0.62 -5.80 -9.67
N PHE A 126 -0.02 -4.65 -9.34
CA PHE A 126 -0.72 -3.52 -8.73
C PHE A 126 -1.91 -3.09 -9.58
N LYS A 127 -1.69 -2.82 -10.88
CA LYS A 127 -2.75 -2.39 -11.81
C LYS A 127 -3.89 -3.42 -11.90
N THR A 128 -3.57 -4.71 -11.95
CA THR A 128 -4.59 -5.77 -11.97
C THR A 128 -5.48 -5.72 -10.73
N VAL A 129 -4.90 -5.61 -9.54
CA VAL A 129 -5.67 -5.58 -8.28
C VAL A 129 -6.42 -4.25 -8.13
N ALA A 130 -5.79 -3.12 -8.48
CA ALA A 130 -6.41 -1.80 -8.44
C ALA A 130 -7.65 -1.70 -9.35
N ARG A 131 -7.59 -2.28 -10.55
CA ARG A 131 -8.74 -2.34 -11.45
C ARG A 131 -9.89 -3.16 -10.88
N ALA A 132 -9.59 -4.30 -10.26
CA ALA A 132 -10.60 -5.15 -9.63
C ALA A 132 -11.24 -4.49 -8.39
N MET A 133 -10.51 -3.61 -7.71
CA MET A 133 -11.00 -2.82 -6.58
C MET A 133 -11.99 -1.73 -7.04
N GLY A 134 -11.80 -1.17 -8.24
CA GLY A 134 -12.67 -0.12 -8.79
C GLY A 134 -12.13 1.28 -8.51
N LYS A 135 -12.59 2.25 -9.32
CA LYS A 135 -11.99 3.60 -9.37
C LYS A 135 -12.18 4.39 -8.06
N THR A 136 -13.36 4.37 -7.47
CA THR A 136 -13.65 5.14 -6.25
C THR A 136 -12.80 4.65 -5.08
N ASP A 137 -12.78 3.33 -4.84
CA ASP A 137 -11.97 2.72 -3.79
C ASP A 137 -10.47 2.91 -4.03
N TYR A 138 -10.07 2.97 -5.30
CA TYR A 138 -8.70 3.30 -5.69
C TYR A 138 -8.30 4.72 -5.34
N GLU A 139 -9.15 5.70 -5.61
CA GLU A 139 -8.88 7.09 -5.26
C GLU A 139 -8.75 7.26 -3.75
N HIS A 140 -9.59 6.58 -2.96
CA HIS A 140 -9.45 6.53 -1.51
C HIS A 140 -8.12 5.88 -1.08
N PHE A 141 -7.75 4.75 -1.69
CA PHE A 141 -6.49 4.05 -1.40
C PHE A 141 -5.27 4.94 -1.68
N ILE A 142 -5.23 5.58 -2.84
CA ILE A 142 -4.10 6.44 -3.23
C ILE A 142 -4.00 7.65 -2.30
N SER A 143 -5.14 8.24 -1.93
CA SER A 143 -5.17 9.40 -1.03
C SER A 143 -4.70 9.03 0.36
N ALA A 144 -5.25 7.96 0.94
CA ALA A 144 -4.95 7.53 2.31
C ALA A 144 -3.49 7.12 2.52
N LEU A 145 -2.80 6.73 1.44
CA LEU A 145 -1.42 6.27 1.49
C LEU A 145 -0.42 7.27 0.91
N GLY A 146 -0.83 8.51 0.62
CA GLY A 146 0.10 9.51 0.09
C GLY A 146 0.73 9.11 -1.25
N LEU A 147 0.02 8.33 -2.07
CA LEU A 147 0.51 7.78 -3.34
C LEU A 147 0.12 8.63 -4.56
N MET A 148 -0.21 9.90 -4.36
CA MET A 148 -0.57 10.86 -5.42
C MET A 148 0.66 11.19 -6.27
N HIS A 149 1.10 10.24 -7.08
CA HIS A 149 2.31 10.28 -7.89
C HIS A 149 2.06 9.68 -9.28
N GLU A 150 2.83 10.10 -10.28
CA GLU A 150 2.67 9.66 -11.68
C GLU A 150 2.76 8.14 -11.86
N ASP A 151 3.51 7.47 -10.98
CA ASP A 151 3.65 6.01 -10.93
C ASP A 151 2.31 5.28 -10.75
N TRP A 152 1.34 5.94 -10.12
CA TRP A 152 0.07 5.39 -9.66
C TRP A 152 -1.13 6.17 -10.24
N LEU A 153 -0.99 6.77 -11.42
CA LEU A 153 -2.15 7.36 -12.08
C LEU A 153 -3.15 6.27 -12.47
N TRP A 154 -4.44 6.56 -12.30
CA TRP A 154 -5.50 5.71 -12.82
C TRP A 154 -5.43 5.70 -14.35
N SER A 155 -4.87 4.64 -14.93
CA SER A 155 -4.91 4.44 -16.37
C SER A 155 -6.31 3.98 -16.76
N SER A 156 -7.14 4.89 -17.25
CA SER A 156 -8.34 4.54 -18.02
C SER A 156 -7.89 3.82 -19.30
N SER A 157 -8.04 2.51 -19.33
CA SER A 157 -7.98 1.74 -20.57
C SER A 157 -9.17 2.06 -21.45
#